data_AF-A0A4S3M8E3-F1
#
_entry.id   AF-A0A4S3M8E3-F1
#
_cell.length_a   1.000
_cell.length_b   1.000
_cell.length_c   1.000
_cell.angle_alpha   90.00
_cell.angle_beta   90.00
_cell.angle_gamma   90.00
#
_symmetry.space_group_name_H-M   'P 1'
#
loop_
_entity.id
_entity.type
_entity.pdbx_description
1 polymer ?
#
loop_
_entity_poly.entity_id
_entity_poly.type
_entity_poly.pdbx_seq_one_letter_code
_entity_poly.pdbx_strand_id
1 'polypeptide(L)'
;MLGGIGTAPAAWAQVAPWQDQLRTFATCVGRLSAQMEWQWMFDGPGSEETQRQRAGIIELLEALMPPEQGREVLAWRVEAKMAHAYLLTRATFGQDKRAAQRAERLAVRQIGECRSLLLS
;
A
#
# COMPACT_ATOMS: atom_id res chain seq x y z
N MET A 1 19.56 34.21 -42.92
CA MET A 1 20.29 33.01 -42.46
C MET A 1 19.45 32.33 -41.41
N LEU A 2 19.14 31.06 -41.63
CA LEU A 2 18.29 30.19 -40.80
C LEU A 2 19.03 29.80 -39.51
N GLY A 3 18.32 29.72 -38.38
CA GLY A 3 18.84 29.18 -37.12
C GLY A 3 17.72 28.85 -36.16
N GLY A 4 17.16 27.64 -36.29
CA GLY A 4 16.08 27.14 -35.44
C GLY A 4 16.56 26.76 -34.05
N ILE A 5 15.76 27.11 -33.04
CA ILE A 5 15.92 26.62 -31.67
C ILE A 5 14.82 25.59 -31.47
N GLY A 6 15.14 24.32 -31.73
CA GLY A 6 14.27 23.20 -31.37
C GLY A 6 14.37 22.97 -29.86
N THR A 7 13.40 23.46 -29.09
CA THR A 7 13.22 23.03 -27.70
C THR A 7 12.48 21.70 -27.70
N ALA A 8 13.21 20.60 -27.56
CA ALA A 8 12.61 19.31 -27.27
C ALA A 8 11.95 19.37 -25.88
N PRO A 9 10.67 18.95 -25.72
CA PRO A 9 10.06 18.87 -24.39
C PRO A 9 10.71 17.75 -23.58
N ALA A 10 10.98 18.04 -22.31
CA ALA A 10 11.52 17.11 -21.32
C ALA A 10 10.52 15.96 -21.07
N ALA A 11 10.74 14.82 -21.72
CA ALA A 11 9.93 13.60 -21.56
C ALA A 11 10.08 12.89 -20.20
N TRP A 12 10.83 13.45 -19.25
CA TRP A 12 11.19 12.79 -17.98
C TRP A 12 10.48 13.35 -16.73
N ALA A 13 9.67 14.40 -16.85
CA ALA A 13 8.95 14.96 -15.70
C ALA A 13 7.67 14.18 -15.30
N GLN A 14 7.24 13.22 -16.11
CA GLN A 14 5.92 12.56 -15.95
C GLN A 14 5.99 11.11 -15.45
N VAL A 15 7.19 10.54 -15.24
CA VAL A 15 7.35 9.13 -14.82
C VAL A 15 7.23 8.98 -13.29
N ALA A 16 7.65 9.99 -12.52
CA ALA A 16 7.65 9.95 -11.05
C ALA A 16 6.25 9.77 -10.41
N PRO A 17 5.18 10.47 -10.85
CA PRO A 17 3.86 10.34 -10.22
C PRO A 17 3.29 8.93 -10.32
N TRP A 18 3.54 8.25 -11.45
CA TRP A 18 2.98 6.93 -11.72
C TRP A 18 3.69 5.83 -10.93
N GLN A 19 5.03 5.86 -10.84
CA GLN A 19 5.78 4.91 -10.00
C GLN A 19 5.44 5.07 -8.52
N ASP A 20 5.26 6.31 -8.04
CA ASP A 20 4.85 6.58 -6.67
C ASP A 20 3.44 6.04 -6.39
N GLN A 21 2.51 6.17 -7.35
CA GLN A 21 1.17 5.62 -7.25
C GLN A 21 1.18 4.09 -7.28
N LEU A 22 1.96 3.48 -8.16
CA LEU A 22 2.14 2.03 -8.23
C LEU A 22 2.66 1.46 -6.90
N ARG A 23 3.70 2.09 -6.34
CA ARG A 23 4.27 1.72 -5.04
C ARG A 23 3.28 1.93 -3.90
N THR A 24 2.48 2.99 -3.96
CA THR A 24 1.42 3.27 -2.98
C THR A 24 0.37 2.16 -2.98
N PHE A 25 -0.14 1.78 -4.15
CA PHE A 25 -1.09 0.67 -4.27
C PHE A 25 -0.49 -0.66 -3.81
N ALA A 26 0.75 -0.99 -4.23
CA ALA A 26 1.46 -2.18 -3.78
C ALA A 26 1.60 -2.23 -2.25
N THR A 27 1.98 -1.10 -1.64
CA THR A 27 2.07 -0.96 -0.18
C THR A 27 0.73 -1.19 0.50
N CYS A 28 -0.35 -0.64 -0.06
CA CYS A 28 -1.70 -0.82 0.47
C CYS A 28 -2.22 -2.25 0.35
N VAL A 29 -1.97 -2.95 -0.76
CA VAL A 29 -2.26 -4.38 -0.88
C VAL A 29 -1.54 -5.17 0.20
N GLY A 30 -0.27 -4.87 0.48
CA GLY A 30 0.51 -5.50 1.54
C GLY A 30 -0.11 -5.31 2.94
N ARG A 31 -0.39 -4.05 3.32
CA ARG A 31 -1.00 -3.70 4.61
C ARG A 31 -2.37 -4.35 4.81
N LEU A 32 -3.26 -4.24 3.80
CA LEU A 32 -4.59 -4.85 3.84
C LEU A 32 -4.53 -6.38 3.92
N SER A 33 -3.53 -7.02 3.31
CA SER A 33 -3.33 -8.47 3.45
C SER A 33 -2.99 -8.87 4.89
N ALA A 34 -2.09 -8.13 5.55
CA ALA A 34 -1.77 -8.37 6.95
C ALA A 34 -2.98 -8.13 7.87
N GLN A 35 -3.73 -7.05 7.64
CA GLN A 35 -4.93 -6.73 8.41
C GLN A 35 -6.02 -7.80 8.26
N MET A 36 -6.27 -8.28 7.03
CA MET A 36 -7.23 -9.33 6.75
C MET A 36 -6.88 -10.64 7.46
N GLU A 37 -5.62 -11.07 7.36
CA GLU A 37 -5.13 -12.28 8.03
C GLU A 37 -5.20 -12.18 9.55
N TRP A 38 -4.91 -10.99 10.10
CA TRP A 38 -5.10 -10.71 11.51
C TRP A 38 -6.56 -10.83 11.93
N GLN A 39 -7.47 -10.25 11.13
CA GLN A 39 -8.90 -10.32 11.42
C GLN A 39 -9.45 -11.75 11.36
N TRP A 40 -8.95 -12.62 10.48
CA TRP A 40 -9.32 -14.04 10.52
C TRP A 40 -9.03 -14.69 11.87
N MET A 41 -7.97 -14.28 12.56
CA MET A 41 -7.60 -14.83 13.87
C MET A 41 -8.40 -14.22 15.04
N PHE A 42 -8.75 -12.92 14.97
CA PHE A 42 -9.21 -12.17 16.15
C PHE A 42 -10.58 -11.49 16.02
N ASP A 43 -11.04 -11.18 14.81
CA ASP A 43 -12.22 -10.34 14.56
C ASP A 43 -13.31 -11.07 13.77
N GLY A 44 -12.94 -12.04 12.92
CA GLY A 44 -13.85 -12.83 12.09
C GLY A 44 -14.46 -12.00 10.94
N PRO A 45 -15.71 -11.53 11.04
CA PRO A 45 -16.42 -10.84 9.94
C PRO A 45 -15.70 -9.61 9.37
N GLY A 46 -14.90 -8.89 10.16
CA GLY A 46 -14.14 -7.73 9.67
C GLY A 46 -13.16 -8.06 8.52
N SER A 47 -12.75 -9.33 8.43
CA SER A 47 -11.87 -9.83 7.37
C SER A 47 -12.50 -9.79 5.97
N GLU A 48 -13.82 -9.98 5.85
CA GLU A 48 -14.52 -10.01 4.55
C GLU A 48 -14.56 -8.63 3.91
N GLU A 49 -14.82 -7.59 4.71
CA GLU A 49 -14.74 -6.20 4.26
C GLU A 49 -13.30 -5.86 3.83
N THR A 50 -12.30 -6.20 4.65
CA THR A 50 -10.89 -5.96 4.29
C THR A 50 -10.48 -6.76 3.04
N GLN A 51 -11.01 -7.96 2.82
CA GLN A 51 -10.80 -8.73 1.60
C GLN A 51 -11.34 -8.01 0.37
N ARG A 52 -12.56 -7.46 0.44
CA ARG A 52 -13.15 -6.66 -0.65
C ARG A 52 -12.32 -5.42 -0.94
N GLN A 53 -11.89 -4.70 0.09
CA GLN A 53 -11.03 -3.52 -0.06
C GLN A 53 -9.68 -3.86 -0.69
N ARG A 54 -9.05 -4.96 -0.23
CA ARG A 54 -7.81 -5.47 -0.82
C ARG A 54 -7.99 -5.83 -2.29
N ALA A 55 -9.10 -6.46 -2.66
CA ALA A 55 -9.41 -6.79 -4.04
C ALA A 55 -9.52 -5.52 -4.91
N GLY A 56 -10.24 -4.49 -4.45
CA GLY A 56 -10.34 -3.23 -5.18
C GLY A 56 -8.99 -2.54 -5.42
N ILE A 57 -8.09 -2.53 -4.42
CA ILE A 57 -6.74 -1.97 -4.63
C ILE A 57 -5.90 -2.84 -5.58
N ILE A 58 -6.09 -4.17 -5.59
CA ILE A 58 -5.42 -5.06 -6.54
C ILE A 58 -5.83 -4.72 -7.97
N GLU A 59 -7.11 -4.46 -8.22
CA GLU A 59 -7.59 -4.05 -9.55
C GLU A 59 -6.91 -2.76 -10.02
N LEU A 60 -6.78 -1.76 -9.15
CA LEU A 60 -6.05 -0.51 -9.45
C LEU A 60 -4.55 -0.76 -9.68
N LEU A 61 -3.94 -1.64 -8.89
CA LEU A 61 -2.53 -2.01 -9.03
C LEU A 61 -2.27 -2.69 -10.38
N GLU A 62 -3.10 -3.66 -10.74
CA GLU A 62 -2.97 -4.42 -11.99
C GLU A 62 -3.23 -3.55 -13.22
N ALA A 63 -4.14 -2.57 -13.13
CA ALA A 63 -4.37 -1.61 -14.20
C ALA A 63 -3.16 -0.72 -14.49
N LEU A 64 -2.31 -0.47 -13.49
CA LEU A 64 -1.12 0.37 -13.63
C LEU A 64 0.14 -0.44 -13.90
N MET A 65 0.28 -1.66 -13.36
CA MET A 65 1.53 -2.41 -13.33
C MET A 65 2.01 -2.85 -14.72
N PRO A 66 3.24 -2.48 -15.15
CA PRO A 66 3.81 -2.96 -16.40
C PRO A 66 4.30 -4.40 -16.22
N PRO A 67 4.31 -5.22 -17.28
CA PRO A 67 4.64 -6.64 -17.19
C PRO A 67 6.01 -6.93 -16.54
N GLU A 68 7.00 -6.06 -16.73
CA GLU A 68 8.37 -6.23 -16.27
C GLU A 68 8.58 -5.92 -14.77
N GLN A 69 7.62 -5.24 -14.10
CA GLN A 69 7.79 -4.78 -12.72
C GLN A 69 7.18 -5.71 -11.66
N GLY A 70 6.59 -6.85 -12.06
CA GLY A 70 5.89 -7.75 -11.15
C GLY A 70 6.71 -8.20 -9.93
N ARG A 71 8.02 -8.46 -10.11
CA ARG A 71 8.92 -8.86 -9.01
C ARG A 71 9.11 -7.73 -7.99
N GLU A 72 9.30 -6.51 -8.45
CA GLU A 72 9.49 -5.34 -7.59
C GLU A 72 8.20 -4.98 -6.84
N VAL A 73 7.07 -4.99 -7.54
CA VAL A 73 5.74 -4.79 -6.93
C VAL A 73 5.45 -5.85 -5.87
N LEU A 74 5.80 -7.11 -6.12
CA LEU A 74 5.66 -8.18 -5.12
C LEU A 74 6.55 -7.93 -3.89
N ALA A 75 7.79 -7.47 -4.08
CA ALA A 75 8.68 -7.15 -2.97
C ALA A 75 8.07 -6.05 -2.07
N TRP A 76 7.59 -4.95 -2.66
CA TRP A 76 6.92 -3.88 -1.89
C TRP A 76 5.70 -4.39 -1.12
N ARG A 77 4.90 -5.26 -1.72
CA ARG A 77 3.74 -5.88 -1.05
C ARG A 77 4.16 -6.71 0.15
N VAL A 78 5.20 -7.54 0.01
CA VAL A 78 5.72 -8.39 1.10
C VAL A 78 6.29 -7.55 2.22
N GLU A 79 7.12 -6.55 1.90
CA GLU A 79 7.70 -5.64 2.89
C GLU A 79 6.61 -4.91 3.69
N ALA A 80 5.63 -4.34 3.00
CA ALA A 80 4.52 -3.63 3.63
C ALA A 80 3.64 -4.55 4.48
N LYS A 81 3.41 -5.79 4.02
CA LYS A 81 2.66 -6.81 4.78
C LYS A 81 3.38 -7.14 6.07
N MET A 82 4.69 -7.43 6.01
CA MET A 82 5.48 -7.79 7.19
C MET A 82 5.58 -6.64 8.18
N ALA A 83 5.78 -5.41 7.70
CA ALA A 83 5.83 -4.22 8.54
C ALA A 83 4.49 -3.97 9.25
N HIS A 84 3.36 -4.17 8.55
CA HIS A 84 2.04 -3.99 9.15
C HIS A 84 1.70 -5.10 10.14
N ALA A 85 2.02 -6.36 9.83
CA ALA A 85 1.90 -7.47 10.75
C ALA A 85 2.69 -7.23 12.05
N TYR A 86 3.91 -6.68 11.95
CA TYR A 86 4.69 -6.30 13.11
C TYR A 86 3.97 -5.26 13.99
N LEU A 87 3.31 -4.25 13.40
CA LEU A 87 2.52 -3.28 14.17
C LEU A 87 1.35 -3.93 14.90
N LEU A 88 0.64 -4.85 14.25
CA LEU A 88 -0.49 -5.56 14.86
C LEU A 88 -0.01 -6.45 16.02
N THR A 89 1.05 -7.24 15.82
CA THR A 89 1.68 -8.04 16.88
C THR A 89 2.11 -7.16 18.06
N ARG A 90 2.75 -6.02 17.78
CA ARG A 90 3.20 -5.05 18.79
C ARG A 90 2.05 -4.42 19.56
N ALA A 91 0.95 -4.11 18.88
CA ALA A 91 -0.24 -3.53 19.49
C ALA A 91 -0.92 -4.51 20.45
N THR A 92 -0.96 -5.79 20.10
CA THR A 92 -1.70 -6.80 20.86
C THR A 92 -0.87 -7.47 21.95
N PHE A 93 0.40 -7.77 21.67
CA PHE A 93 1.24 -8.57 22.56
C PHE A 93 2.39 -7.78 23.21
N GLY A 94 2.50 -6.48 22.94
CA GLY A 94 3.57 -5.64 23.49
C GLY A 94 3.44 -5.40 25.00
N GLN A 95 4.54 -5.55 25.75
CA GLN A 95 4.56 -5.30 27.20
C GLN A 95 4.56 -3.81 27.56
N ASP A 96 5.24 -2.96 26.77
CA ASP A 96 5.18 -1.51 26.94
C ASP A 96 3.86 -0.97 26.38
N LYS A 97 2.94 -0.63 27.29
CA LYS A 97 1.59 -0.12 26.97
C LYS A 97 1.63 1.13 26.09
N ARG A 98 2.56 2.07 26.32
CA ARG A 98 2.65 3.29 25.51
C ARG A 98 3.08 2.96 24.09
N ALA A 99 4.02 2.03 23.95
CA ALA A 99 4.51 1.62 22.66
C ALA A 99 3.51 0.75 21.89
N ALA A 100 2.71 -0.08 22.58
CA ALA A 100 1.61 -0.84 22.01
C ALA A 100 0.52 0.10 21.47
N GLN A 101 0.07 1.07 22.26
CA GLN A 101 -0.92 2.07 21.83
C GLN A 101 -0.45 2.91 20.63
N ARG A 102 0.86 3.21 20.53
CA ARG A 102 1.41 3.89 19.34
C ARG A 102 1.34 2.98 18.10
N ALA A 103 1.65 1.70 18.24
CA ALA A 103 1.59 0.74 17.15
C ALA A 103 0.16 0.57 16.64
N GLU A 104 -0.81 0.47 17.56
CA GLU A 104 -2.24 0.40 17.23
C GLU A 104 -2.71 1.62 16.43
N ARG A 105 -2.45 2.83 16.94
CA ARG A 105 -2.83 4.07 16.24
C ARG A 105 -2.21 4.16 14.85
N LEU A 106 -0.95 3.72 14.70
CA LEU A 106 -0.27 3.71 13.42
C LEU A 106 -0.90 2.69 12.46
N ALA A 107 -1.21 1.48 12.92
CA ALA A 107 -1.86 0.46 12.11
C ALA A 107 -3.23 0.94 11.62
N VAL A 108 -4.06 1.47 12.52
CA VAL A 108 -5.38 2.03 12.19
C VAL A 108 -5.27 3.15 11.16
N ARG A 109 -4.33 4.09 11.34
CA ARG A 109 -4.13 5.19 10.40
C ARG A 109 -3.72 4.68 9.01
N GLN A 110 -2.75 3.76 8.95
CA GLN A 110 -2.26 3.21 7.69
C GLN A 110 -3.35 2.48 6.89
N ILE A 111 -4.24 1.75 7.58
CA ILE A 111 -5.37 1.09 6.92
C ILE A 111 -6.42 2.13 6.48
N GLY A 112 -6.67 3.16 7.29
CA GLY A 112 -7.53 4.28 6.91
C GLY A 112 -7.05 4.99 5.64
N GLU A 113 -5.74 5.29 5.55
CA GLU A 113 -5.09 5.87 4.36
C GLU A 113 -5.28 4.98 3.12
N CYS A 114 -5.14 3.66 3.27
CA CYS A 114 -5.36 2.74 2.15
C CYS A 114 -6.83 2.65 1.72
N ARG A 115 -7.76 2.72 2.68
CA ARG A 115 -9.21 2.70 2.40
C ARG A 115 -9.69 3.96 1.69
N SER A 116 -9.11 5.14 1.99
CA SER A 116 -9.51 6.38 1.31
C SER A 116 -9.23 6.37 -0.19
N LEU A 117 -8.27 5.55 -0.66
CA LEU A 117 -7.97 5.40 -2.08
C LEU A 117 -9.10 4.73 -2.88
N LEU A 118 -10.01 4.00 -2.22
CA LEU A 118 -11.19 3.38 -2.85
C LEU A 118 -12.40 4.31 -2.92
N LEU A 119 -12.33 5.46 -2.26
CA LEU A 119 -13.41 6.46 -2.19
C LEU A 119 -13.13 7.68 -3.09
N SER A 120 -12.04 7.63 -3.87
CA SER A 120 -11.54 8.72 -4.71
C SER A 120 -12.07 8.62 -6.13
#